data_AF-A4HVX2-F1
#
_entry.id   AF-A4HVX2-F1
#
_cell.length_a   1.000
_cell.length_b   1.000
_cell.length_c   1.000
_cell.angle_alpha   90.00
_cell.angle_beta   90.00
_cell.angle_gamma   90.00
#
_symmetry.space_group_name_H-M   'P 1'
#
loop_
_entity.id
_entity.type
_entity.pdbx_description
1 polymer ?
#
loop_
_entity_poly.entity_id
_entity_poly.type
_entity_poly.pdbx_seq_one_letter_code
_entity_poly.pdbx_strand_id
1 'polypeptide(L)'
;MGSWDSAYEDDAMDTRKLYCKALVHASGGSRLARDWIAGCAALTSPDPSLIYTALQHAATEADVEELREHILGRLLGQESPRRGGRSGGSRDNEVRTSFGMCAESEKEVVVPGTGNVAAERAVAPNCAGQPSIHERDGEDGASEAASPPITSEGIRDAEHYLLQRSREVRCFMYDAMTASLFHSNNDLRTVEAARRHTFWIGLAQFGLSFDELTALWRLVEAELLLKKEKIKVLGQPWGE
;
A
#
# COMPACT_ATOMS: atom_id res chain seq x y z
N MET A 1 15.63 21.49 -1.08
CA MET A 1 14.85 21.39 -2.33
C MET A 1 15.66 20.50 -3.27
N GLY A 2 15.17 19.29 -3.57
CA GLY A 2 15.84 18.41 -4.53
C GLY A 2 15.84 19.03 -5.92
N SER A 3 16.91 18.83 -6.68
CA SER A 3 17.00 19.35 -8.06
C SER A 3 15.89 18.72 -8.90
N TRP A 4 15.12 19.56 -9.60
CA TRP A 4 14.12 19.12 -10.57
C TRP A 4 14.76 18.31 -11.72
N ASP A 5 16.06 18.47 -11.96
CA ASP A 5 16.77 17.71 -12.98
C ASP A 5 16.80 16.20 -12.67
N SER A 6 16.86 15.82 -11.39
CA SER A 6 16.79 14.40 -10.98
C SER A 6 15.42 13.77 -11.25
N ALA A 7 14.37 14.60 -11.35
CA ALA A 7 13.03 14.12 -11.65
C ALA A 7 12.92 13.61 -13.09
N TYR A 8 13.86 13.93 -13.98
CA TYR A 8 13.85 13.50 -15.38
C TYR A 8 15.00 12.56 -15.72
N GLU A 9 15.71 12.02 -14.71
CA GLU A 9 16.59 10.88 -14.93
C GLU A 9 15.77 9.71 -15.49
N ASP A 10 16.34 8.98 -16.46
CA ASP A 10 15.63 7.96 -17.25
C ASP A 10 14.91 6.94 -16.35
N ASP A 11 15.56 6.57 -15.24
CA ASP A 11 15.03 5.69 -14.20
C ASP A 11 13.76 6.24 -13.51
N ALA A 12 13.68 7.56 -13.31
CA ALA A 12 12.49 8.20 -12.74
C ALA A 12 11.31 8.15 -13.73
N MET A 13 11.57 8.30 -15.02
CA MET A 13 10.51 8.21 -16.04
C MET A 13 10.02 6.78 -16.23
N ASP A 14 10.90 5.79 -16.22
CA ASP A 14 10.52 4.38 -16.31
C ASP A 14 9.70 3.96 -15.08
N THR A 15 10.11 4.38 -13.88
CA THR A 15 9.33 4.19 -12.65
C THR A 15 7.93 4.80 -12.76
N ARG A 16 7.81 6.02 -13.33
CA ARG A 16 6.49 6.66 -13.52
C ARG A 16 5.63 5.92 -14.54
N LYS A 17 6.21 5.42 -15.63
CA LYS A 17 5.48 4.62 -16.62
C LYS A 17 4.97 3.34 -15.98
N LEU A 18 5.82 2.65 -15.22
CA LEU A 18 5.45 1.45 -14.48
C LEU A 18 4.30 1.72 -13.50
N TYR A 19 4.43 2.78 -12.69
CA TYR A 19 3.39 3.23 -11.78
C TYR A 19 2.07 3.51 -12.50
N CYS A 20 2.13 4.23 -13.62
CA CYS A 20 0.95 4.59 -14.41
C CYS A 20 0.24 3.33 -14.97
N LYS A 21 0.98 2.37 -15.53
CA LYS A 21 0.40 1.11 -16.03
C LYS A 21 -0.29 0.32 -14.92
N ALA A 22 0.40 0.12 -13.80
CA ALA A 22 -0.14 -0.58 -12.64
C ALA A 22 -1.39 0.11 -12.07
N LEU A 23 -1.39 1.44 -12.04
CA LEU A 23 -2.51 2.24 -11.53
C LEU A 23 -3.76 2.13 -12.41
N VAL A 24 -3.60 2.05 -13.72
CA VAL A 24 -4.71 1.79 -14.65
C VAL A 24 -5.35 0.44 -14.34
N HIS A 25 -4.57 -0.62 -14.10
CA HIS A 25 -5.13 -1.92 -13.72
C HIS A 25 -5.77 -1.88 -12.33
N ALA A 26 -5.05 -1.39 -11.32
CA ALA A 26 -5.49 -1.39 -9.93
C ALA A 26 -6.77 -0.57 -9.69
N SER A 27 -7.00 0.49 -10.48
CA SER A 27 -8.24 1.28 -10.45
C SER A 27 -9.42 0.65 -11.20
N GLY A 28 -9.23 -0.52 -11.82
CA GLY A 28 -10.25 -1.23 -12.61
C GLY A 28 -10.31 -0.82 -14.09
N GLY A 29 -9.45 0.10 -14.53
CA GLY A 29 -9.23 0.40 -15.96
C GLY A 29 -10.38 1.11 -16.68
N SER A 30 -11.40 1.60 -15.96
CA SER A 30 -12.53 2.32 -16.55
C SER A 30 -12.10 3.59 -17.27
N ARG A 31 -12.88 4.06 -18.25
CA ARG A 31 -12.59 5.31 -18.96
C ARG A 31 -12.39 6.49 -18.01
N LEU A 32 -13.25 6.62 -17.00
CA LEU A 32 -13.17 7.70 -16.03
C LEU A 32 -11.91 7.60 -15.17
N ALA A 33 -11.57 6.39 -14.68
CA ALA A 33 -10.32 6.19 -13.94
C ALA A 33 -9.10 6.58 -14.78
N ARG A 34 -9.08 6.21 -16.06
CA ARG A 34 -8.02 6.61 -17.01
C ARG A 34 -7.95 8.13 -17.21
N ASP A 35 -9.09 8.79 -17.35
CA ASP A 35 -9.16 10.25 -17.49
C ASP A 35 -8.59 10.95 -16.24
N TRP A 36 -8.85 10.44 -15.04
CA TRP A 36 -8.25 10.94 -13.79
C TRP A 36 -6.73 10.77 -13.80
N ILE A 37 -6.24 9.56 -14.12
CA ILE A 37 -4.82 9.24 -14.14
C ILE A 37 -4.10 10.12 -15.18
N ALA A 38 -4.69 10.30 -16.36
CA ALA A 38 -4.16 11.18 -17.41
C ALA A 38 -4.09 12.65 -16.96
N GLY A 39 -5.12 13.13 -16.25
CA GLY A 39 -5.13 14.46 -15.66
C GLY A 39 -4.03 14.65 -14.63
N CYS A 40 -3.85 13.69 -13.73
CA CYS A 40 -2.74 13.69 -12.76
C CYS A 40 -1.37 13.65 -13.45
N ALA A 41 -1.20 12.83 -14.49
CA ALA A 41 0.03 12.76 -15.28
C ALA A 41 0.35 14.11 -15.93
N ALA A 42 -0.63 14.76 -16.55
CA ALA A 42 -0.46 16.07 -17.19
C ALA A 42 -0.06 17.18 -16.22
N LEU A 43 -0.47 17.10 -14.95
CA LEU A 43 -0.11 18.07 -13.92
C LEU A 43 1.25 17.82 -13.29
N THR A 44 1.71 16.57 -13.26
CA THR A 44 2.92 16.16 -12.53
C THR A 44 4.13 15.93 -13.43
N SER A 45 3.91 15.70 -14.72
CA SER A 45 4.96 15.47 -15.70
C SER A 45 4.61 16.11 -17.05
N PRO A 46 5.56 16.80 -17.71
CA PRO A 46 5.39 17.30 -19.06
C PRO A 46 5.46 16.21 -20.15
N ASP A 47 5.80 14.95 -19.81
CA ASP A 47 5.96 13.88 -20.80
C ASP A 47 4.61 13.34 -21.30
N PRO A 48 4.27 13.50 -22.60
CA PRO A 48 3.04 12.98 -23.17
C PRO A 48 2.91 11.45 -23.08
N SER A 49 4.01 10.71 -22.97
CA SER A 49 4.02 9.24 -22.92
C SER A 49 3.20 8.70 -21.74
N LEU A 50 3.17 9.41 -20.61
CA LEU A 50 2.36 9.03 -19.44
C LEU A 50 0.88 9.22 -19.69
N ILE A 51 0.49 10.30 -20.38
CA ILE A 51 -0.89 10.56 -20.78
C ILE A 51 -1.35 9.47 -21.76
N TYR A 52 -0.53 9.13 -22.76
CA TYR A 52 -0.84 8.03 -23.68
C TYR A 52 -0.94 6.69 -22.96
N THR A 53 -0.05 6.41 -22.00
CA THR A 53 -0.09 5.20 -21.19
C THR A 53 -1.41 5.12 -20.42
N ALA A 54 -1.78 6.18 -19.70
CA ALA A 54 -3.04 6.24 -18.94
C ALA A 54 -4.27 5.98 -19.82
N LEU A 55 -4.32 6.60 -21.00
CA LEU A 55 -5.49 6.54 -21.88
C LEU A 55 -5.55 5.26 -22.71
N GLN A 56 -4.42 4.69 -23.14
CA GLN A 56 -4.39 3.67 -24.19
C GLN A 56 -3.77 2.32 -23.77
N HIS A 57 -2.98 2.27 -22.68
CA HIS A 57 -2.32 1.02 -22.27
C HIS A 57 -3.34 -0.07 -21.93
N ALA A 58 -3.14 -1.30 -22.41
CA ALA A 58 -3.99 -2.43 -22.07
C ALA A 58 -3.50 -3.07 -20.77
N ALA A 59 -3.87 -2.45 -19.64
CA ALA A 59 -3.33 -2.80 -18.33
C ALA A 59 -3.80 -4.19 -17.84
N THR A 60 -2.88 -4.93 -17.23
CA THR A 60 -3.03 -6.31 -16.76
C THR A 60 -2.53 -6.45 -15.33
N GLU A 61 -2.80 -7.61 -14.70
CA GLU A 61 -2.27 -7.92 -13.37
C GLU A 61 -0.74 -7.93 -13.34
N ALA A 62 -0.09 -8.36 -14.44
CA ALA A 62 1.36 -8.36 -14.56
C ALA A 62 1.98 -6.97 -14.42
N ASP A 63 1.26 -5.90 -14.82
CA ASP A 63 1.75 -4.52 -14.61
C ASP A 63 1.82 -4.16 -13.12
N VAL A 64 0.92 -4.72 -12.29
CA VAL A 64 0.94 -4.53 -10.82
C VAL A 64 2.05 -5.37 -10.19
N GLU A 65 2.26 -6.60 -10.67
CA GLU A 65 3.37 -7.45 -10.24
C GLU A 65 4.73 -6.81 -10.54
N GLU A 66 4.92 -6.24 -11.73
CA GLU A 66 6.15 -5.54 -12.11
C GLU A 66 6.39 -4.32 -11.20
N LEU A 67 5.35 -3.55 -10.86
CA LEU A 67 5.47 -2.45 -9.89
C LEU A 67 5.83 -2.96 -8.50
N ARG A 68 5.20 -4.05 -8.05
CA ARG A 68 5.48 -4.68 -6.76
C ARG A 68 6.94 -5.10 -6.66
N GLU A 69 7.46 -5.79 -7.68
CA GLU A 69 8.86 -6.20 -7.76
C GLU A 69 9.81 -5.01 -7.77
N HIS A 70 9.49 -3.94 -8.50
CA HIS A 70 10.27 -2.71 -8.49
C HIS A 70 10.34 -2.08 -7.09
N ILE A 71 9.22 -1.99 -6.37
CA ILE A 71 9.18 -1.46 -5.00
C ILE A 71 10.00 -2.34 -4.06
N LEU A 72 9.81 -3.67 -4.11
CA LEU A 72 10.58 -4.63 -3.31
C LEU A 72 12.09 -4.51 -3.57
N GLY A 73 12.51 -4.47 -4.84
CA GLY A 73 13.91 -4.33 -5.21
C GLY A 73 14.54 -3.05 -4.65
N ARG A 74 13.79 -1.94 -4.65
CA ARG A 74 14.22 -0.68 -4.03
C ARG A 74 14.33 -0.77 -2.51
N LEU A 75 13.36 -1.39 -1.84
CA LEU A 75 13.37 -1.57 -0.39
C LEU A 75 14.57 -2.43 0.05
N LEU A 76 14.80 -3.56 -0.63
CA LEU A 76 15.93 -4.46 -0.35
C LEU A 76 17.28 -3.82 -0.69
N GLY A 77 17.35 -3.04 -1.77
CA GLY A 77 18.55 -2.31 -2.16
C GLY A 77 18.95 -1.21 -1.17
N GLN A 78 17.98 -0.59 -0.49
CA GLN A 78 18.24 0.41 0.56
C GLN A 78 18.79 -0.22 1.85
N GLU A 79 18.47 -1.48 2.13
CA GLU A 79 18.96 -2.19 3.32
C GLU A 79 20.40 -2.67 3.18
N SER A 80 20.95 -2.78 1.96
CA SER A 80 22.37 -3.10 1.76
C SER A 80 23.23 -1.89 2.14
N PRO A 81 23.98 -1.92 3.27
CA PRO A 81 24.84 -0.81 3.63
C PRO A 81 25.93 -0.72 2.56
N ARG A 82 26.17 0.49 2.05
CA ARG A 82 27.34 0.85 1.24
C ARG A 82 28.63 0.34 1.92
N ARG A 83 29.01 -0.90 1.62
CA ARG A 83 30.21 -1.55 2.13
C ARG A 83 31.33 -1.28 1.13
N GLY A 84 31.94 -0.10 1.25
CA GLY A 84 33.15 0.25 0.51
C GLY A 84 33.15 1.69 0.00
N GLY A 85 33.83 2.60 0.69
CA GLY A 85 33.95 3.98 0.22
C GLY A 85 34.65 4.94 1.17
N ARG A 86 35.91 4.64 1.51
CA ARG A 86 37.03 5.55 1.84
C ARG A 86 36.78 6.79 2.74
N SER A 87 37.41 6.70 3.92
CA SER A 87 38.12 7.73 4.68
C SER A 87 38.30 9.13 4.07
N GLY A 88 38.00 10.17 4.86
CA GLY A 88 38.69 11.46 4.75
C GLY A 88 37.94 12.69 5.31
N GLY A 89 38.38 13.20 6.47
CA GLY A 89 38.27 14.61 6.88
C GLY A 89 36.92 15.06 7.47
N SER A 90 36.73 15.17 8.78
CA SER A 90 37.25 16.19 9.73
C SER A 90 36.49 17.52 9.72
N ARG A 91 35.97 17.85 10.94
CA ARG A 91 35.57 19.14 11.53
C ARG A 91 34.08 19.50 11.66
N ASP A 92 33.63 19.34 12.91
CA ASP A 92 33.05 20.35 13.80
C ASP A 92 31.91 21.25 13.29
N ASN A 93 30.69 21.04 13.79
CA ASN A 93 30.04 22.04 14.65
C ASN A 93 28.79 21.48 15.37
N GLU A 94 28.79 21.53 16.70
CA GLU A 94 27.62 21.40 17.56
C GLU A 94 26.69 22.61 17.39
N VAL A 95 25.39 22.40 17.13
CA VAL A 95 24.34 23.29 17.63
C VAL A 95 23.14 22.44 18.04
N ARG A 96 22.78 22.58 19.32
CA ARG A 96 21.74 21.89 20.07
C ARG A 96 20.62 22.88 20.37
N THR A 97 19.38 22.61 19.95
CA THR A 97 18.14 23.16 20.56
C THR A 97 16.92 22.40 19.98
N SER A 98 16.32 21.49 20.76
CA SER A 98 15.12 21.70 21.60
C SER A 98 13.80 21.69 20.81
N PHE A 99 13.19 20.51 20.69
CA PHE A 99 11.79 20.33 20.30
C PHE A 99 10.88 20.70 21.47
N GLY A 100 10.08 21.76 21.29
CA GLY A 100 9.00 22.13 22.20
C GLY A 100 7.71 21.41 21.85
N MET A 101 7.16 20.68 22.82
CA MET A 101 5.80 20.15 22.82
C MET A 101 4.81 21.29 23.07
N CYS A 102 3.73 21.36 22.28
CA CYS A 102 2.49 22.00 22.70
C CYS A 102 1.38 20.96 22.66
N ALA A 103 0.88 20.62 23.85
CA ALA A 103 -0.33 19.87 24.08
C ALA A 103 -1.48 20.86 24.31
N GLU A 104 -2.60 20.69 23.60
CA GLU A 104 -3.91 21.23 23.98
C GLU A 104 -4.91 20.08 23.73
N SER A 105 -5.34 19.39 24.78
CA SER A 105 -6.46 19.72 25.68
C SER A 105 -7.84 19.34 25.10
N GLU A 106 -8.22 18.14 25.50
CA GLU A 106 -9.52 17.49 25.63
C GLU A 106 -10.79 18.35 25.49
N LYS A 107 -11.76 17.82 24.73
CA LYS A 107 -13.19 17.94 25.03
C LYS A 107 -13.93 16.65 24.69
N GLU A 108 -14.34 15.99 25.77
CA GLU A 108 -15.22 14.83 25.88
C GLU A 108 -16.64 15.15 25.39
N VAL A 109 -17.23 14.26 24.57
CA VAL A 109 -18.67 14.22 24.29
C VAL A 109 -19.17 12.78 24.42
N VAL A 110 -20.21 12.66 25.24
CA VAL A 110 -20.84 11.47 25.81
C VAL A 110 -21.73 10.71 24.80
N VAL A 111 -21.71 9.37 24.88
CA VAL A 111 -22.55 8.38 24.15
C VAL A 111 -23.80 8.04 24.99
N PRO A 112 -24.92 7.56 24.41
CA PRO A 112 -25.38 6.20 24.78
C PRO A 112 -26.21 5.43 23.70
N GLY A 113 -26.22 4.09 23.80
CA GLY A 113 -27.26 3.22 23.20
C GLY A 113 -26.76 1.84 22.74
N THR A 114 -26.58 0.85 23.63
CA THR A 114 -27.50 -0.29 23.93
C THR A 114 -27.81 -1.26 22.78
N GLY A 115 -27.44 -2.54 22.97
CA GLY A 115 -28.00 -3.67 22.20
C GLY A 115 -27.24 -5.00 22.36
N ASN A 116 -27.52 -5.76 23.42
CA ASN A 116 -27.14 -7.16 23.61
C ASN A 116 -27.75 -8.07 22.54
N VAL A 117 -27.02 -9.07 22.01
CA VAL A 117 -27.48 -10.47 21.86
C VAL A 117 -26.28 -11.42 21.79
N ALA A 118 -26.29 -12.46 22.64
CA ALA A 118 -25.34 -13.56 22.71
C ALA A 118 -25.64 -14.66 21.67
N ALA A 119 -24.61 -15.37 21.21
CA ALA A 119 -24.76 -16.72 20.64
C ALA A 119 -23.54 -17.59 20.97
N GLU A 120 -23.82 -18.59 21.79
CA GLU A 120 -22.99 -19.67 22.32
C GLU A 120 -23.12 -20.91 21.41
N ARG A 121 -22.00 -21.63 21.17
CA ARG A 121 -21.88 -23.11 20.98
C ARG A 121 -20.55 -23.40 20.25
N ALA A 122 -19.53 -23.95 20.93
CA ALA A 122 -19.35 -25.35 21.33
C ALA A 122 -18.88 -26.26 20.18
N VAL A 123 -17.71 -26.88 20.37
CA VAL A 123 -17.46 -28.35 20.36
C VAL A 123 -15.95 -28.60 20.11
N ALA A 124 -15.31 -29.28 21.07
CA ALA A 124 -14.13 -30.12 20.84
C ALA A 124 -14.52 -31.57 21.20
N PRO A 125 -13.87 -32.58 20.59
CA PRO A 125 -13.35 -33.64 21.46
C PRO A 125 -12.00 -34.22 21.00
N ASN A 126 -11.30 -34.73 22.02
CA ASN A 126 -10.06 -35.50 22.01
C ASN A 126 -10.06 -36.71 21.07
N CYS A 127 -8.89 -37.07 20.53
CA CYS A 127 -8.54 -38.45 20.23
C CYS A 127 -7.11 -38.73 20.69
N ALA A 128 -7.02 -39.60 21.70
CA ALA A 128 -5.79 -40.15 22.23
C ALA A 128 -5.15 -41.16 21.26
N GLY A 129 -3.82 -41.24 21.28
CA GLY A 129 -3.04 -42.27 20.62
C GLY A 129 -1.61 -42.27 21.15
N GLN A 130 -1.35 -43.04 22.21
CA GLN A 130 -0.01 -43.57 22.50
C GLN A 130 0.09 -44.96 21.87
N PRO A 131 1.29 -45.36 21.41
CA PRO A 131 1.95 -46.42 22.17
C PRO A 131 3.49 -46.34 22.25
N SER A 132 3.97 -46.85 23.39
CA SER A 132 5.18 -47.67 23.62
C SER A 132 6.58 -47.17 23.22
N ILE A 133 7.33 -46.79 24.26
CA ILE A 133 8.65 -47.29 24.69
C ILE A 133 9.57 -47.86 23.58
N HIS A 134 10.68 -47.16 23.34
CA HIS A 134 11.97 -47.82 23.09
C HIS A 134 13.08 -46.96 23.71
N GLU A 135 13.64 -47.41 24.83
CA GLU A 135 14.93 -46.93 25.32
C GLU A 135 16.03 -47.47 24.39
N ARG A 136 16.90 -46.57 23.94
CA ARG A 136 18.25 -46.90 23.51
C ARG A 136 19.16 -45.72 23.79
N ASP A 137 20.04 -45.91 24.76
CA ASP A 137 21.28 -45.16 24.95
C ASP A 137 22.07 -45.09 23.65
N GLY A 138 22.71 -43.95 23.39
CA GLY A 138 23.65 -43.83 22.29
C GLY A 138 23.94 -42.39 21.86
N GLU A 139 24.89 -41.80 22.56
CA GLU A 139 25.97 -40.96 22.00
C GLU A 139 25.66 -39.55 21.46
N ASP A 140 26.38 -38.60 22.07
CA ASP A 140 26.82 -37.29 21.56
C ASP A 140 26.59 -37.05 20.07
N GLY A 141 25.63 -36.19 19.78
CA GLY A 141 25.47 -35.58 18.47
C GLY A 141 24.96 -34.16 18.68
N ALA A 142 25.85 -33.18 18.50
CA ALA A 142 25.46 -31.79 18.42
C ALA A 142 24.38 -31.65 17.33
N SER A 143 23.13 -31.47 17.75
CA SER A 143 22.02 -31.14 16.87
C SER A 143 22.28 -29.75 16.31
N GLU A 144 23.02 -29.69 15.22
CA GLU A 144 23.08 -28.54 14.33
C GLU A 144 21.64 -28.30 13.89
N ALA A 145 20.98 -27.34 14.55
CA ALA A 145 19.59 -26.99 14.28
C ALA A 145 19.52 -26.45 12.85
N ALA A 146 19.30 -27.36 11.89
CA ALA A 146 19.06 -27.01 10.51
C ALA A 146 17.85 -26.08 10.47
N SER A 147 18.07 -24.80 10.14
CA SER A 147 17.01 -23.84 9.89
C SER A 147 15.99 -24.48 8.95
N PRO A 148 14.68 -24.31 9.21
CA PRO A 148 13.66 -24.90 8.35
C PRO A 148 13.88 -24.46 6.89
N PRO A 149 13.62 -25.33 5.91
CA PRO A 149 13.80 -24.99 4.51
C PRO A 149 12.96 -23.75 4.16
N ILE A 150 13.57 -22.79 3.46
CA ILE A 150 12.89 -21.59 2.98
C ILE A 150 11.82 -22.02 1.97
N THR A 151 10.55 -21.91 2.35
CA THR A 151 9.42 -22.17 1.47
C THR A 151 9.13 -20.93 0.63
N SER A 152 8.56 -21.12 -0.57
CA SER A 152 8.08 -20.01 -1.41
C SER A 152 7.04 -19.15 -0.69
N GLU A 153 6.19 -19.78 0.12
CA GLU A 153 5.22 -19.10 0.98
C GLU A 153 5.90 -18.21 2.02
N GLY A 154 6.95 -18.71 2.69
CA GLY A 154 7.72 -17.91 3.63
C GLY A 154 8.43 -16.71 3.00
N ILE A 155 8.87 -16.83 1.73
CA ILE A 155 9.41 -15.69 0.97
C ILE A 155 8.30 -14.67 0.71
N ARG A 156 7.13 -15.11 0.25
CA ARG A 156 6.00 -14.22 -0.04
C ARG A 156 5.51 -13.48 1.22
N ASP A 157 5.46 -14.17 2.36
CA ASP A 157 5.10 -13.57 3.64
C ASP A 157 6.10 -12.49 4.08
N ALA A 158 7.40 -12.74 3.90
CA ALA A 158 8.44 -11.76 4.18
C ALA A 158 8.34 -10.53 3.24
N GLU A 159 8.07 -10.75 1.95
CA GLU A 159 7.84 -9.68 0.98
C GLU A 159 6.61 -8.84 1.33
N HIS A 160 5.50 -9.48 1.68
CA HIS A 160 4.28 -8.80 2.14
C HIS A 160 4.55 -7.95 3.38
N TYR A 161 5.31 -8.46 4.35
CA TYR A 161 5.68 -7.70 5.54
C TYR A 161 6.48 -6.42 5.20
N LEU A 162 7.39 -6.48 4.22
CA LEU A 162 8.14 -5.31 3.76
C LEU A 162 7.24 -4.31 3.02
N LEU A 163 6.43 -4.80 2.08
CA LEU A 163 5.52 -3.97 1.28
C LEU A 163 4.46 -3.28 2.14
N GLN A 164 3.92 -3.97 3.16
CA GLN A 164 2.93 -3.40 4.08
C GLN A 164 3.47 -2.15 4.80
N ARG A 165 4.78 -2.12 5.10
CA ARG A 165 5.43 -0.99 5.78
C ARG A 165 5.77 0.16 4.84
N SER A 166 5.80 -0.07 3.52
CA SER A 166 6.11 0.94 2.52
C SER A 166 5.06 2.06 2.51
N ARG A 167 5.55 3.30 2.35
CA ARG A 167 4.66 4.46 2.15
C ARG A 167 4.21 4.53 0.69
N GLU A 168 5.08 4.14 -0.22
CA GLU A 168 4.86 4.07 -1.66
C GLU A 168 3.66 3.16 -1.99
N VAL A 169 3.59 1.98 -1.35
CA VAL A 169 2.45 1.06 -1.49
C VAL A 169 1.14 1.69 -1.01
N ARG A 170 1.14 2.39 0.13
CA ARG A 170 -0.07 3.07 0.64
C ARG A 170 -0.51 4.24 -0.25
N CYS A 171 0.44 5.02 -0.77
CA CYS A 171 0.18 6.06 -1.76
C CYS A 171 -0.42 5.47 -3.05
N PHE A 172 0.17 4.38 -3.56
CA PHE A 172 -0.35 3.68 -4.73
C PHE A 172 -1.78 3.21 -4.54
N MET A 173 -2.09 2.59 -3.40
CA MET A 173 -3.45 2.14 -3.11
C MET A 173 -4.43 3.30 -2.95
N TYR A 174 -4.03 4.39 -2.28
CA TYR A 174 -4.86 5.60 -2.18
C TYR A 174 -5.16 6.19 -3.57
N ASP A 175 -4.16 6.28 -4.45
CA ASP A 175 -4.34 6.78 -5.81
C ASP A 175 -5.25 5.86 -6.62
N ALA A 176 -5.08 4.54 -6.50
CA ALA A 176 -5.90 3.55 -7.21
C ALA A 176 -7.37 3.64 -6.79
N MET A 177 -7.62 3.76 -5.48
CA MET A 177 -8.95 3.96 -4.92
C MET A 177 -9.56 5.29 -5.38
N THR A 178 -8.78 6.38 -5.35
CA THR A 178 -9.22 7.70 -5.82
C THR A 178 -9.59 7.69 -7.29
N ALA A 179 -8.74 7.10 -8.14
CA ALA A 179 -9.00 6.93 -9.56
C ALA A 179 -10.25 6.09 -9.81
N SER A 180 -10.44 5.00 -9.06
CA SER A 180 -11.58 4.10 -9.21
C SER A 180 -12.92 4.77 -8.88
N LEU A 181 -12.91 5.74 -7.96
CA LEU A 181 -14.10 6.48 -7.55
C LEU A 181 -14.31 7.78 -8.35
N PHE A 182 -13.40 8.12 -9.25
CA PHE A 182 -13.52 9.32 -10.06
C PHE A 182 -14.79 9.31 -10.91
N HIS A 183 -15.66 10.31 -10.70
CA HIS A 183 -17.00 10.39 -11.29
C HIS A 183 -17.86 9.14 -11.14
N SER A 184 -17.59 8.31 -10.13
CA SER A 184 -18.60 7.36 -9.67
C SER A 184 -19.75 8.20 -9.13
N ASN A 185 -20.87 8.22 -9.86
CA ASN A 185 -22.08 8.99 -9.52
C ASN A 185 -22.83 8.38 -8.31
N ASN A 186 -22.06 7.90 -7.33
CA ASN A 186 -22.52 7.12 -6.17
C ASN A 186 -23.38 5.90 -6.58
N ASP A 187 -23.18 5.35 -7.78
CA ASP A 187 -23.77 4.06 -8.11
C ASP A 187 -23.15 2.99 -7.22
N LEU A 188 -23.95 2.50 -6.28
CA LEU A 188 -23.51 1.58 -5.23
C LEU A 188 -22.87 0.32 -5.81
N ARG A 189 -23.36 -0.16 -6.97
CA ARG A 189 -22.81 -1.34 -7.63
C ARG A 189 -21.40 -1.10 -8.15
N THR A 190 -21.19 0.02 -8.86
CA THR A 190 -19.88 0.41 -9.37
C THR A 190 -18.88 0.66 -8.24
N VAL A 191 -19.30 1.37 -7.19
CA VAL A 191 -18.48 1.67 -6.01
C VAL A 191 -18.04 0.39 -5.30
N GLU A 192 -18.99 -0.54 -5.05
CA GLU A 192 -18.67 -1.80 -4.39
C GLU A 192 -17.80 -2.72 -5.24
N ALA A 193 -17.97 -2.71 -6.57
CA ALA A 193 -17.08 -3.44 -7.48
C ALA A 193 -15.65 -2.89 -7.45
N ALA A 194 -15.50 -1.57 -7.51
CA ALA A 194 -14.21 -0.88 -7.38
C ALA A 194 -13.54 -1.17 -6.03
N ARG A 195 -14.32 -1.17 -4.94
CA ARG A 195 -13.84 -1.54 -3.61
C ARG A 195 -13.30 -2.96 -3.57
N ARG A 196 -14.05 -3.94 -4.07
CA ARG A 196 -13.60 -5.34 -4.09
C ARG A 196 -12.34 -5.53 -4.91
N HIS A 197 -12.26 -4.89 -6.09
CA HIS A 197 -11.09 -4.97 -6.94
C HIS A 197 -9.84 -4.39 -6.25
N THR A 198 -9.93 -3.16 -5.74
CA THR A 198 -8.79 -2.50 -5.07
C THR A 198 -8.38 -3.25 -3.80
N PHE A 199 -9.33 -3.80 -3.05
CA PHE A 199 -9.02 -4.61 -1.86
C PHE A 199 -8.31 -5.91 -2.23
N TRP A 200 -8.76 -6.59 -3.28
CA TRP A 200 -8.10 -7.80 -3.75
C TRP A 200 -6.66 -7.53 -4.18
N ILE A 201 -6.41 -6.45 -4.94
CA ILE A 201 -5.04 -6.03 -5.29
C ILE A 201 -4.21 -5.77 -4.02
N GLY A 202 -4.72 -4.97 -3.10
CA GLY A 202 -4.01 -4.61 -1.87
C GLY A 202 -3.63 -5.83 -1.00
N LEU A 203 -4.55 -6.79 -0.86
CA LEU A 203 -4.33 -8.02 -0.11
C LEU A 203 -3.39 -8.98 -0.83
N ALA A 204 -3.67 -9.29 -2.10
CA ALA A 204 -3.01 -10.36 -2.83
C ALA A 204 -1.60 -9.98 -3.32
N GLN A 205 -1.42 -8.71 -3.71
CA GLN A 205 -0.17 -8.22 -4.30
C GLN A 205 0.72 -7.52 -3.28
N PHE A 206 0.15 -6.82 -2.30
CA PHE A 206 0.92 -5.99 -1.37
C PHE A 206 0.87 -6.43 0.10
N GLY A 207 0.06 -7.44 0.43
CA GLY A 207 -0.06 -7.93 1.80
C GLY A 207 -0.67 -6.94 2.79
N LEU A 208 -1.39 -5.92 2.31
CA LEU A 208 -2.06 -4.96 3.18
C LEU A 208 -3.21 -5.63 3.92
N SER A 209 -3.37 -5.31 5.20
CA SER A 209 -4.47 -5.85 5.98
C SER A 209 -5.82 -5.25 5.54
N PHE A 210 -6.90 -5.98 5.81
CA PHE A 210 -8.25 -5.49 5.54
C PHE A 210 -8.56 -4.18 6.27
N ASP A 211 -8.03 -4.00 7.49
CA ASP A 211 -8.23 -2.78 8.28
C ASP A 211 -7.52 -1.57 7.66
N GLU A 212 -6.29 -1.75 7.16
CA GLU A 212 -5.55 -0.70 6.44
C GLU A 212 -6.27 -0.28 5.16
N LEU A 213 -6.72 -1.26 4.37
CA LEU A 213 -7.48 -0.99 3.14
C LEU A 213 -8.81 -0.30 3.43
N THR A 214 -9.49 -0.70 4.51
CA THR A 214 -10.72 -0.06 4.96
C THR A 214 -10.48 1.39 5.40
N ALA A 215 -9.37 1.65 6.10
CA ALA A 215 -9.00 3.01 6.51
C ALA A 215 -8.71 3.90 5.29
N LEU A 216 -7.93 3.40 4.32
CA LEU A 216 -7.64 4.13 3.07
C LEU A 216 -8.93 4.39 2.27
N TRP A 217 -9.79 3.38 2.13
CA TRP A 217 -11.04 3.53 1.39
C TRP A 217 -11.95 4.61 1.99
N ARG A 218 -12.13 4.59 3.32
CA ARG A 218 -12.93 5.60 4.04
C ARG A 218 -12.35 7.01 3.89
N LEU A 219 -11.02 7.13 3.86
CA LEU A 219 -10.37 8.41 3.62
C LEU A 219 -10.73 8.96 2.23
N VAL A 220 -10.60 8.13 1.19
CA VAL A 220 -10.93 8.51 -0.19
C VAL A 220 -12.42 8.87 -0.33
N GLU A 221 -13.33 8.09 0.28
CA GLU A 221 -14.76 8.40 0.29
C GLU A 221 -15.05 9.74 0.96
N ALA A 222 -14.44 10.01 2.12
CA ALA A 222 -14.60 11.27 2.84
C ALA A 222 -14.11 12.46 2.00
N GLU A 223 -12.96 12.33 1.32
CA GLU A 223 -12.45 13.38 0.44
C GLU A 223 -13.34 13.62 -0.78
N LEU A 224 -13.91 12.57 -1.36
CA LEU A 224 -14.87 12.69 -2.47
C LEU A 224 -16.13 13.45 -2.03
N LEU A 225 -16.66 13.14 -0.85
CA LEU A 225 -17.80 13.85 -0.27
C LEU A 225 -17.48 15.33 -0.03
N LEU A 226 -16.31 15.62 0.55
CA LEU A 226 -15.86 17.00 0.78
C LEU A 226 -15.70 17.77 -0.54
N LYS A 227 -15.17 17.14 -1.61
CA LYS A 227 -15.07 17.76 -2.95
C LYS A 227 -16.46 18.09 -3.51
N LYS A 228 -17.43 17.18 -3.40
CA LYS A 228 -18.82 17.39 -3.85
C LYS A 228 -19.51 18.53 -3.08
N GLU A 229 -19.39 18.54 -1.76
CA GLU A 229 -19.95 19.61 -0.92
C GLU A 229 -19.28 20.96 -1.20
N LYS A 230 -17.95 20.99 -1.42
CA LYS A 230 -17.24 22.21 -1.81
C LYS A 230 -17.78 22.81 -3.12
N ILE A 231 -18.03 21.99 -4.15
CA ILE A 231 -18.61 22.44 -5.42
C ILE A 231 -20.00 23.05 -5.19
N LYS A 232 -20.84 22.36 -4.41
CA LYS A 232 -22.20 22.79 -4.06
C LYS A 232 -22.21 24.11 -3.27
N VAL A 233 -21.34 24.26 -2.27
CA VAL A 233 -21.28 25.45 -1.42
C VAL A 233 -20.69 26.65 -2.16
N LEU A 234 -19.65 26.44 -2.98
CA LEU A 234 -19.00 27.53 -3.73
C LEU A 234 -19.76 27.92 -5.01
N GLY A 235 -20.85 27.21 -5.35
CA GLY A 235 -21.65 27.49 -6.54
C GLY A 235 -20.83 27.44 -7.83
N GLN A 236 -19.80 26.58 -7.88
CA GLN A 236 -18.96 26.50 -9.07
C GLN A 236 -19.78 25.91 -10.24
N PRO A 237 -19.98 26.64 -11.34
CA PRO A 237 -20.89 26.25 -12.42
C PRO A 237 -20.34 25.11 -13.31
N TRP A 238 -19.23 24.47 -12.94
CA TRP A 238 -18.50 23.50 -13.77
C TRP A 238 -18.61 22.06 -13.24
N GLY A 239 -19.67 21.75 -12.49
CA GLY A 239 -19.86 20.49 -11.76
C GLY A 239 -20.84 19.49 -12.39
N GLU A 240 -21.02 19.50 -13.71
CA GLU A 240 -21.76 18.48 -14.47
C GLU A 240 -20.86 17.78 -15.49
#